data_AF-A0A529IB54-F1
#
_entry.id   AF-A0A529IB54-F1
#
_cell.length_a   1.000
_cell.length_b   1.000
_cell.length_c   1.000
_cell.angle_alpha   90.00
_cell.angle_beta   90.00
_cell.angle_gamma   90.00
#
_symmetry.space_group_name_H-M   'P 1'
#
loop_
_entity.id
_entity.type
_entity.pdbx_description
1 polymer ?
#
loop_
_entity_poly.entity_id
_entity_poly.type
_entity_poly.pdbx_seq_one_letter_code
_entity_poly.pdbx_strand_id
1 'polypeptide(L)'
;MLIQPIDYFLIAWFAIAAASTLYVGIDQYRNNPEPVVMKWGFILVTLYMGPLGLLLYVLADKEPRPGEHEAFTSPLWKQGVGSTIHCVAGDATGIILAAVITATLGLPMWLDLIVEYLAGFAFGLFIFQSLFMKSMMGGTYWENVRKSFLPEFISMNFMMAGMAPVMSFLMMGRDMRAMEPTELLFWGVMSIGVIAGFTLAYPANVWLVARKLKHGLMTQRPPPAERGSREQPAKRQHAHMQMQQADATDRHGRGHDMASRKGKDGHHMETDATTAQVIALGAVSLVALAIGMAAPANWLNLALSARDVGGVIMPQGMIMDRDTPADAMRDMAATNPRLVSATYDLTKKGDQELPFRVENDVKVFELRPSVIRWQILPNVAVDAYAYNGQIPGPRIHIRQGDKVRINVTNDLPEETTIHWHGMILPNQMDGPAEITQAPIEPGRTYSYEFTATQHGTYFYHPHAKPDRTQALGLYGALI
;
A
#
# COMPACT_ATOMS: atom_id res chain seq x y z
N MET A 1 -10.65 -0.70 -13.39
CA MET A 1 -10.20 0.04 -14.60
C MET A 1 -8.81 0.58 -14.31
N LEU A 2 -7.82 0.31 -15.17
CA LEU A 2 -6.46 0.80 -14.98
C LEU A 2 -6.43 2.26 -15.42
N ILE A 3 -6.09 3.16 -14.49
CA ILE A 3 -6.18 4.61 -14.66
C ILE A 3 -4.80 5.17 -15.02
N GLN A 4 -3.76 4.67 -14.37
CA GLN A 4 -2.40 5.18 -14.48
C GLN A 4 -1.39 4.07 -14.81
N PRO A 5 -0.21 4.42 -15.38
CA PRO A 5 0.88 3.47 -15.63
C PRO A 5 1.28 2.65 -14.40
N ILE A 6 1.23 3.24 -13.20
CA ILE A 6 1.55 2.54 -11.95
C ILE A 6 0.63 1.34 -11.70
N ASP A 7 -0.62 1.38 -12.17
CA ASP A 7 -1.57 0.28 -11.96
C ASP A 7 -1.11 -0.98 -12.70
N TYR A 8 -0.51 -0.84 -13.89
CA TYR A 8 0.07 -1.96 -14.64
C TYR A 8 1.30 -2.54 -13.92
N PHE A 9 2.16 -1.67 -13.40
CA PHE A 9 3.32 -2.08 -12.61
C PHE A 9 2.87 -2.85 -11.37
N LEU A 10 1.85 -2.37 -10.66
CA LEU A 10 1.32 -3.03 -9.46
C LEU A 10 0.72 -4.40 -9.78
N ILE A 11 0.02 -4.56 -10.90
CA ILE A 11 -0.45 -5.89 -11.34
C ILE A 11 0.72 -6.84 -11.54
N ALA A 12 1.77 -6.42 -12.25
CA ALA A 12 2.94 -7.25 -12.46
C ALA A 12 3.63 -7.58 -11.12
N TRP A 13 3.78 -6.59 -10.24
CA TRP A 13 4.34 -6.76 -8.90
C TRP A 13 3.56 -7.79 -8.09
N PHE A 14 2.22 -7.68 -8.02
CA PHE A 14 1.39 -8.60 -7.26
C PHE A 14 1.30 -10.00 -7.88
N ALA A 15 1.37 -10.12 -9.20
CA ALA A 15 1.50 -11.43 -9.85
C ALA A 15 2.81 -12.13 -9.44
N ILE A 16 3.93 -11.39 -9.42
CA ILE A 16 5.22 -11.91 -8.96
C ILE A 16 5.19 -12.20 -7.47
N ALA A 17 4.58 -11.35 -6.65
CA ALA A 17 4.43 -11.55 -5.21
C ALA A 17 3.62 -12.82 -4.90
N ALA A 18 2.52 -13.06 -5.63
CA ALA A 18 1.70 -14.26 -5.49
C ALA A 18 2.49 -15.52 -5.87
N ALA A 19 3.20 -15.51 -7.01
CA ALA A 19 4.04 -16.62 -7.43
C ALA A 19 5.18 -16.89 -6.42
N SER A 20 5.81 -15.83 -5.90
CA SER A 20 6.84 -15.89 -4.87
C SER A 20 6.32 -16.52 -3.57
N THR A 21 5.16 -16.05 -3.10
CA THR A 21 4.50 -16.56 -1.89
C THR A 21 4.12 -18.03 -2.04
N LEU A 22 3.59 -18.42 -3.21
CA LEU A 22 3.26 -19.81 -3.52
C LEU A 22 4.51 -20.70 -3.50
N TYR A 23 5.61 -20.24 -4.12
CA TYR A 23 6.88 -20.96 -4.10
C TYR A 23 7.39 -21.15 -2.66
N VAL A 24 7.45 -20.08 -1.87
CA VAL A 24 7.91 -20.14 -0.47
C VAL A 24 7.03 -21.09 0.33
N GLY A 25 5.71 -21.01 0.19
CA GLY A 25 4.78 -21.91 0.86
C GLY A 25 5.00 -23.38 0.50
N ILE A 26 5.21 -23.71 -0.78
CA ILE A 26 5.47 -25.09 -1.21
C ILE A 26 6.82 -25.58 -0.69
N ASP A 27 7.87 -24.77 -0.81
CA ASP A 27 9.25 -25.13 -0.45
C ASP A 27 9.39 -25.32 1.07
N GLN A 28 8.80 -24.40 1.87
CA GLN A 28 8.82 -24.46 3.33
C GLN A 28 8.25 -25.77 3.88
N TYR A 29 7.13 -26.24 3.33
CA TYR A 29 6.49 -27.48 3.82
C TYR A 29 7.09 -28.76 3.26
N ARG A 30 7.85 -28.69 2.15
CA ARG A 30 8.48 -29.87 1.54
C ARG A 30 9.92 -30.10 2.00
N ASN A 31 10.70 -29.03 2.06
CA ASN A 31 12.15 -29.13 2.12
C ASN A 31 12.75 -28.49 3.36
N ASN A 32 12.04 -27.60 4.05
CA ASN A 32 12.65 -26.81 5.13
C ASN A 32 12.29 -27.37 6.52
N PRO A 33 13.29 -27.67 7.38
CA PRO A 33 13.10 -28.27 8.69
C PRO A 33 12.83 -27.23 9.79
N GLU A 34 12.07 -26.17 9.52
CA GLU A 34 11.77 -25.14 10.53
C GLU A 34 10.41 -25.36 11.25
N PRO A 35 10.19 -24.75 12.43
CA PRO A 35 8.90 -24.76 13.11
C PRO A 35 7.78 -24.14 12.26
N VAL A 36 6.55 -24.65 12.39
CA VAL A 36 5.37 -24.22 11.58
C VAL A 36 5.14 -22.71 11.60
N VAL A 37 5.38 -22.05 12.72
CA VAL A 37 5.15 -20.59 12.83
C VAL A 37 6.18 -19.79 12.04
N MET A 38 7.43 -20.26 11.95
CA MET A 38 8.43 -19.62 11.09
C MET A 38 8.07 -19.77 9.61
N LYS A 39 7.46 -20.91 9.23
CA LYS A 39 6.91 -21.12 7.87
C LYS A 39 5.90 -20.06 7.54
N TRP A 40 4.95 -19.83 8.44
CA TRP A 40 3.97 -18.76 8.28
C TRP A 40 4.61 -17.37 8.28
N GLY A 41 5.64 -17.13 9.09
CA GLY A 41 6.41 -15.89 9.07
C GLY A 41 6.95 -15.57 7.68
N PHE A 42 7.69 -16.50 7.06
CA PHE A 42 8.23 -16.32 5.71
C PHE A 42 7.14 -16.21 4.64
N ILE A 43 6.06 -17.00 4.74
CA ILE A 43 4.93 -16.92 3.80
C ILE A 43 4.27 -15.54 3.85
N LEU A 44 3.95 -15.03 5.04
CA LEU A 44 3.29 -13.74 5.21
C LEU A 44 4.21 -12.58 4.83
N VAL A 45 5.47 -12.58 5.25
CA VAL A 45 6.42 -11.53 4.84
C VAL A 45 6.65 -11.54 3.33
N THR A 46 6.68 -12.71 2.69
CA THR A 46 6.73 -12.80 1.22
C THR A 46 5.45 -12.28 0.56
N LEU A 47 4.29 -12.50 1.16
CA LEU A 47 3.04 -11.91 0.71
C LEU A 47 3.08 -10.37 0.77
N TYR A 48 3.67 -9.81 1.83
CA TYR A 48 3.74 -8.36 2.04
C TYR A 48 4.83 -7.68 1.20
N MET A 49 6.02 -8.27 1.12
CA MET A 49 7.20 -7.67 0.47
C MET A 49 7.43 -8.21 -0.95
N GLY A 50 6.63 -9.16 -1.40
CA GLY A 50 6.71 -9.78 -2.73
C GLY A 50 8.06 -10.47 -2.99
N PRO A 51 8.70 -10.25 -4.14
CA PRO A 51 9.95 -10.93 -4.51
C PRO A 51 11.11 -10.65 -3.53
N LEU A 52 11.07 -9.56 -2.78
CA LEU A 52 12.08 -9.28 -1.74
C LEU A 52 11.97 -10.27 -0.58
N GLY A 53 10.76 -10.67 -0.18
CA GLY A 53 10.58 -11.69 0.86
C GLY A 53 11.07 -13.07 0.40
N LEU A 54 10.85 -13.41 -0.87
CA LEU A 54 11.43 -14.62 -1.48
C LEU A 54 12.96 -14.58 -1.47
N LEU A 55 13.56 -13.44 -1.82
CA LEU A 55 15.01 -13.28 -1.78
C LEU A 55 15.54 -13.49 -0.36
N LEU A 56 14.91 -12.89 0.66
CA LEU A 56 15.27 -13.10 2.06
C LEU A 56 15.13 -14.55 2.48
N TYR A 57 14.05 -15.24 2.08
CA TYR A 57 13.88 -16.67 2.32
C TYR A 57 15.03 -17.49 1.77
N VAL A 58 15.36 -17.32 0.49
CA VAL A 58 16.42 -18.09 -0.18
C VAL A 58 17.79 -17.82 0.43
N LEU A 59 18.07 -16.59 0.85
CA LEU A 59 19.39 -16.21 1.37
C LEU A 59 19.57 -16.53 2.86
N ALA A 60 18.51 -16.43 3.65
CA ALA A 60 18.60 -16.53 5.11
C ALA A 60 18.17 -17.90 5.65
N ASP A 61 17.21 -18.56 5.02
CA ASP A 61 16.48 -19.67 5.66
C ASP A 61 16.43 -20.96 4.84
N LYS A 62 16.23 -20.88 3.52
CA LYS A 62 16.10 -22.06 2.66
C LYS A 62 17.28 -23.03 2.83
N GLU A 63 16.99 -24.26 3.28
CA GLU A 63 17.99 -25.32 3.43
C GLU A 63 18.71 -25.60 2.08
N PRO A 64 20.03 -25.36 1.96
CA PRO A 64 20.74 -25.55 0.69
C PRO A 64 20.85 -27.03 0.29
N ARG A 65 21.07 -27.89 1.29
CA ARG A 65 21.16 -29.35 1.16
C ARG A 65 20.59 -30.02 2.42
N PRO A 66 19.95 -31.19 2.30
CA PRO A 66 19.41 -31.89 3.46
C PRO A 66 20.47 -32.14 4.54
N GLY A 67 20.25 -31.59 5.73
CA GLY A 67 21.19 -31.70 6.86
C GLY A 67 22.03 -30.46 7.15
N GLU A 68 21.98 -29.43 6.29
CA GLU A 68 22.84 -28.23 6.42
C GLU A 68 22.12 -27.00 6.98
N HIS A 69 20.81 -27.07 7.26
CA HIS A 69 20.00 -25.92 7.69
C HIS A 69 20.57 -25.20 8.94
N GLU A 70 20.95 -25.94 9.98
CA GLU A 70 21.49 -25.40 11.22
C GLU A 70 22.78 -24.60 10.98
N ALA A 71 23.69 -25.16 10.18
CA ALA A 71 24.94 -24.49 9.82
C ALA A 71 24.67 -23.28 8.93
N PHE A 72 23.76 -23.42 7.96
CA PHE A 72 23.40 -22.36 7.02
C PHE A 72 22.78 -21.14 7.71
N THR A 73 21.91 -21.37 8.70
CA THR A 73 21.18 -20.31 9.42
C THR A 73 21.95 -19.73 10.61
N SER A 74 23.05 -20.36 11.03
CA SER A 74 23.87 -19.93 12.17
C SER A 74 24.42 -18.48 12.14
N PRO A 75 24.76 -17.88 10.99
CA PRO A 75 25.28 -16.51 10.95
C PRO A 75 24.30 -15.49 11.56
N LEU A 76 24.84 -14.57 12.37
CA LEU A 76 24.03 -13.60 13.13
C LEU A 76 23.09 -12.75 12.25
N TRP A 77 23.52 -12.36 11.05
CA TRP A 77 22.68 -11.57 10.15
C TRP A 77 21.45 -12.37 9.69
N LYS A 78 21.56 -13.70 9.48
CA LYS A 78 20.44 -14.57 9.13
C LYS A 78 19.51 -14.81 10.31
N GLN A 79 20.09 -15.00 11.49
CA GLN A 79 19.34 -15.06 12.74
C GLN A 79 18.55 -13.76 12.97
N GLY A 80 19.16 -12.60 12.67
CA GLY A 80 18.49 -11.31 12.66
C GLY A 80 17.35 -11.25 11.66
N VAL A 81 17.54 -11.70 10.42
CA VAL A 81 16.47 -11.80 9.41
C VAL A 81 15.31 -12.65 9.93
N GLY A 82 15.57 -13.82 10.51
CA GLY A 82 14.53 -14.66 11.11
C GLY A 82 13.75 -13.95 12.21
N SER A 83 14.44 -13.28 13.13
CA SER A 83 13.81 -12.49 14.20
C SER A 83 12.95 -11.36 13.64
N THR A 84 13.44 -10.62 12.65
CA THR A 84 12.69 -9.53 12.02
C THR A 84 11.47 -10.06 11.26
N ILE A 85 11.60 -11.17 10.52
CA ILE A 85 10.49 -11.79 9.79
C ILE A 85 9.38 -12.24 10.73
N HIS A 86 9.74 -12.85 11.85
CA HIS A 86 8.75 -13.28 12.84
C HIS A 86 7.96 -12.11 13.44
N CYS A 87 8.65 -11.00 13.74
CA CYS A 87 8.03 -9.76 14.24
C CYS A 87 7.13 -9.11 13.18
N VAL A 88 7.70 -8.85 12.00
CA VAL A 88 7.01 -8.12 10.91
C VAL A 88 5.81 -8.91 10.40
N ALA A 89 5.86 -10.24 10.39
CA ALA A 89 4.69 -11.05 10.02
C ALA A 89 3.48 -10.73 10.91
N GLY A 90 3.66 -10.66 12.22
CA GLY A 90 2.58 -10.32 13.16
C GLY A 90 2.19 -8.85 13.09
N ASP A 91 3.16 -7.96 13.25
CA ASP A 91 2.92 -6.51 13.31
C ASP A 91 2.25 -6.00 12.03
N ALA A 92 2.77 -6.37 10.85
CA ALA A 92 2.22 -5.94 9.57
C ALA A 92 0.81 -6.51 9.34
N THR A 93 0.52 -7.74 9.78
CA THR A 93 -0.85 -8.28 9.69
C THR A 93 -1.83 -7.42 10.46
N GLY A 94 -1.49 -7.08 11.71
CA GLY A 94 -2.34 -6.26 12.58
C GLY A 94 -2.53 -4.85 12.03
N ILE A 95 -1.46 -4.23 11.53
CA ILE A 95 -1.50 -2.91 10.90
C ILE A 95 -2.38 -2.93 9.64
N ILE A 96 -2.15 -3.87 8.72
CA ILE A 96 -2.90 -3.96 7.47
C ILE A 96 -4.40 -4.17 7.75
N LEU A 97 -4.74 -5.06 8.68
CA LEU A 97 -6.15 -5.29 9.05
C LEU A 97 -6.78 -4.03 9.65
N ALA A 98 -6.07 -3.34 10.54
CA ALA A 98 -6.52 -2.09 11.13
C ALA A 98 -6.71 -1.00 10.07
N ALA A 99 -5.74 -0.81 9.18
CA ALA A 99 -5.79 0.17 8.09
C ALA A 99 -7.02 -0.04 7.18
N VAL A 100 -7.35 -1.29 6.85
CA VAL A 100 -8.57 -1.61 6.09
C VAL A 100 -9.81 -1.20 6.88
N ILE A 101 -9.88 -1.51 8.17
CA ILE A 101 -11.03 -1.17 9.02
C ILE A 101 -11.16 0.36 9.16
N THR A 102 -10.09 1.06 9.52
CA THR A 102 -10.12 2.51 9.77
C THR A 102 -10.45 3.28 8.49
N ALA A 103 -9.88 2.90 7.36
CA ALA A 103 -10.20 3.47 6.05
C ALA A 103 -11.67 3.23 5.68
N THR A 104 -12.20 2.02 5.89
CA THR A 104 -13.63 1.74 5.63
C THR A 104 -14.57 2.52 6.56
N LEU A 105 -14.13 2.85 7.78
CA LEU A 105 -14.87 3.70 8.72
C LEU A 105 -14.75 5.20 8.41
N GLY A 106 -13.77 5.59 7.57
CA GLY A 106 -13.49 6.99 7.24
C GLY A 106 -12.90 7.76 8.41
N LEU A 107 -12.02 7.12 9.18
CA LEU A 107 -11.31 7.77 10.26
C LEU A 107 -10.19 8.68 9.72
N PRO A 108 -9.81 9.74 10.46
CA PRO A 108 -8.74 10.63 10.05
C PRO A 108 -7.37 9.96 10.22
N MET A 109 -6.42 10.25 9.32
CA MET A 109 -5.14 9.55 9.26
C MET A 109 -4.33 9.54 10.58
N TRP A 110 -4.37 10.62 11.36
CA TRP A 110 -3.67 10.64 12.66
C TRP A 110 -4.20 9.59 13.64
N LEU A 111 -5.51 9.29 13.58
CA LEU A 111 -6.14 8.26 14.39
C LEU A 111 -5.84 6.88 13.81
N ASP A 112 -5.85 6.74 12.49
CA ASP A 112 -5.50 5.51 11.79
C ASP A 112 -4.11 5.03 12.21
N LEU A 113 -3.10 5.90 12.19
CA LEU A 113 -1.74 5.55 12.61
C LEU A 113 -1.69 5.04 14.07
N ILE A 114 -2.50 5.60 14.97
CA ILE A 114 -2.56 5.15 16.37
C ILE A 114 -3.23 3.79 16.46
N VAL A 115 -4.36 3.59 15.77
CA VAL A 115 -5.10 2.33 15.77
C VAL A 115 -4.27 1.22 15.15
N GLU A 116 -3.60 1.50 14.03
CA GLU A 116 -2.66 0.60 13.35
C GLU A 116 -1.52 0.19 14.27
N TYR A 117 -0.87 1.14 14.96
CA TYR A 117 0.19 0.83 15.91
C TYR A 117 -0.28 -0.10 17.04
N LEU A 118 -1.44 0.21 17.64
CA LEU A 118 -2.00 -0.60 18.73
C LEU A 118 -2.39 -2.00 18.25
N ALA A 119 -3.01 -2.11 17.07
CA ALA A 119 -3.43 -3.37 16.49
C ALA A 119 -2.24 -4.22 16.06
N GLY A 120 -1.24 -3.62 15.41
CA GLY A 120 0.02 -4.25 15.03
C GLY A 120 0.70 -4.85 16.25
N PHE A 121 0.95 -4.02 17.27
CA PHE A 121 1.61 -4.47 18.51
C PHE A 121 0.82 -5.57 19.22
N ALA A 122 -0.51 -5.45 19.32
CA ALA A 122 -1.34 -6.46 19.95
C ALA A 122 -1.30 -7.79 19.18
N PHE A 123 -1.37 -7.75 17.85
CA PHE A 123 -1.35 -8.94 17.00
C PHE A 123 0.03 -9.61 17.01
N GLY A 124 1.11 -8.83 16.89
CA GLY A 124 2.48 -9.29 17.06
C GLY A 124 2.69 -9.98 18.41
N LEU A 125 2.38 -9.29 19.51
CA LEU A 125 2.61 -9.80 20.86
C LEU A 125 1.75 -11.01 21.21
N PHE A 126 0.43 -10.96 20.98
CA PHE A 126 -0.52 -11.96 21.49
C PHE A 126 -0.76 -13.13 20.54
N ILE A 127 -0.49 -12.98 19.24
CA ILE A 127 -0.72 -14.06 18.28
C ILE A 127 0.61 -14.62 17.80
N PHE A 128 1.54 -13.79 17.35
CA PHE A 128 2.79 -14.28 16.77
C PHE A 128 3.80 -14.66 17.86
N GLN A 129 4.12 -13.78 18.81
CA GLN A 129 5.15 -14.05 19.82
C GLN A 129 4.68 -15.07 20.87
N SER A 130 3.56 -14.81 21.55
CA SER A 130 3.16 -15.57 22.74
C SER A 130 2.68 -17.00 22.44
N LEU A 131 1.93 -17.21 21.34
CA LEU A 131 1.51 -18.55 20.92
C LEU A 131 2.69 -19.36 20.38
N PHE A 132 3.64 -18.71 19.72
CA PHE A 132 4.84 -19.36 19.22
C PHE A 132 5.75 -19.86 20.34
N MET A 133 6.07 -18.98 21.30
CA MET A 133 6.88 -19.36 22.45
C MET A 133 6.24 -20.50 23.25
N LYS A 134 4.90 -20.53 23.35
CA LYS A 134 4.18 -21.63 24.02
C LYS A 134 4.40 -22.98 23.34
N SER A 135 4.45 -23.00 22.01
CA SER A 135 4.68 -24.22 21.24
C SER A 135 6.13 -24.74 21.30
N MET A 136 7.10 -23.88 21.65
CA MET A 136 8.53 -24.22 21.62
C MET A 136 9.20 -24.34 22.99
N MET A 137 9.03 -23.37 23.88
CA MET A 137 9.79 -23.28 25.14
C MET A 137 9.03 -23.84 26.35
N GLY A 138 7.78 -24.26 26.15
CA GLY A 138 6.87 -24.58 27.25
C GLY A 138 6.55 -23.34 28.09
N GLY A 139 6.01 -23.56 29.29
CA GLY A 139 5.57 -22.48 30.18
C GLY A 139 4.13 -22.01 29.93
N THR A 140 3.67 -21.06 30.73
CA THR A 140 2.32 -20.51 30.59
C THR A 140 2.29 -19.43 29.51
N TYR A 141 1.16 -19.30 28.82
CA TYR A 141 0.96 -18.26 27.80
C TYR A 141 1.36 -16.85 28.31
N TRP A 142 0.98 -16.53 29.55
CA TRP A 142 1.26 -15.25 30.18
C TRP A 142 2.73 -15.03 30.54
N GLU A 143 3.47 -16.10 30.84
CA GLU A 143 4.91 -16.00 31.05
C GLU A 143 5.63 -15.62 29.75
N ASN A 144 5.19 -16.20 28.63
CA ASN A 144 5.74 -15.90 27.31
C ASN A 144 5.42 -14.46 26.88
N VAL A 145 4.18 -14.00 27.07
CA VAL A 145 3.81 -12.58 26.84
C VAL A 145 4.73 -11.64 27.62
N ARG A 146 4.99 -11.91 28.91
CA ARG A 146 5.86 -11.04 29.72
C ARG A 146 7.31 -11.02 29.24
N LYS A 147 7.83 -12.16 28.80
CA LYS A 147 9.20 -12.29 28.31
C LYS A 147 9.40 -11.64 26.93
N SER A 148 8.41 -11.72 26.04
CA SER A 148 8.48 -11.14 24.69
C SER A 148 8.07 -9.66 24.62
N PHE A 149 7.39 -9.12 25.64
CA PHE A 149 6.86 -7.75 25.62
C PHE A 149 7.91 -6.71 25.26
N LEU A 150 9.02 -6.65 26.00
CA LEU A 150 10.01 -5.58 25.83
C LEU A 150 10.77 -5.68 24.50
N PRO A 151 11.29 -6.86 24.09
CA PRO A 151 11.90 -6.99 22.78
C PRO A 151 10.93 -6.70 21.62
N GLU A 152 9.66 -7.08 21.75
CA GLU A 152 8.65 -6.79 20.73
C GLU A 152 8.32 -5.31 20.67
N PHE A 153 8.17 -4.65 21.82
CA PHE A 153 7.92 -3.22 21.89
C PHE A 153 9.02 -2.42 21.19
N ILE A 154 10.30 -2.76 21.44
CA ILE A 154 11.43 -2.12 20.77
C ILE A 154 11.37 -2.34 19.26
N SER A 155 11.09 -3.57 18.83
CA SER A 155 11.04 -3.93 17.41
C SER A 155 9.90 -3.21 16.67
N MET A 156 8.70 -3.22 17.26
CA MET A 156 7.51 -2.55 16.73
C MET A 156 7.70 -1.03 16.64
N ASN A 157 8.38 -0.41 17.62
CA ASN A 157 8.71 1.02 17.55
C ASN A 157 9.53 1.37 16.31
N PHE A 158 10.58 0.59 16.01
CA PHE A 158 11.38 0.81 14.80
C PHE A 158 10.62 0.47 13.52
N MET A 159 9.76 -0.57 13.56
CA MET A 159 8.91 -0.93 12.44
C MET A 159 7.99 0.24 12.07
N MET A 160 7.23 0.75 13.04
CA MET A 160 6.32 1.87 12.81
C MET A 160 7.04 3.18 12.50
N ALA A 161 8.21 3.42 13.11
CA ALA A 161 9.03 4.59 12.79
C ALA A 161 9.44 4.65 11.31
N GLY A 162 9.62 3.49 10.66
CA GLY A 162 9.95 3.41 9.23
C GLY A 162 8.71 3.39 8.34
N MET A 163 7.67 2.65 8.76
CA MET A 163 6.45 2.45 7.98
C MET A 163 5.55 3.69 7.94
N ALA A 164 5.32 4.34 9.08
CA ALA A 164 4.36 5.45 9.19
C ALA A 164 4.67 6.62 8.26
N PRO A 165 5.91 7.17 8.20
CA PRO A 165 6.20 8.27 7.28
C PRO A 165 5.99 7.89 5.83
N VAL A 166 6.49 6.72 5.42
CA VAL A 166 6.40 6.24 4.05
C VAL A 166 4.95 6.07 3.63
N MET A 167 4.13 5.48 4.49
CA MET A 167 2.70 5.37 4.25
C MET A 167 2.02 6.73 4.15
N SER A 168 2.19 7.61 5.15
CA SER A 168 1.53 8.92 5.14
C SER A 168 1.88 9.72 3.89
N PHE A 169 3.15 9.77 3.48
CA PHE A 169 3.58 10.51 2.28
C PHE A 169 3.05 9.91 0.97
N LEU A 170 3.01 8.58 0.84
CA LEU A 170 2.53 7.94 -0.37
C LEU A 170 1.00 7.93 -0.44
N MET A 171 0.33 7.80 0.71
CA MET A 171 -1.14 7.82 0.81
C MET A 171 -1.70 9.22 0.62
N MET A 172 -1.08 10.25 1.21
CA MET A 172 -1.46 11.66 1.06
C MET A 172 -0.65 12.40 -0.02
N GLY A 173 -0.10 11.66 -0.98
CA GLY A 173 0.71 12.22 -2.04
C GLY A 173 -0.15 12.85 -3.15
N ARG A 174 0.09 12.44 -4.39
CA ARG A 174 -0.68 12.91 -5.56
C ARG A 174 -1.97 12.10 -5.79
N ASP A 175 -1.96 10.82 -5.41
CA ASP A 175 -2.98 9.85 -5.81
C ASP A 175 -3.65 9.26 -4.58
N MET A 176 -4.79 9.85 -4.20
CA MET A 176 -5.50 9.52 -2.97
C MET A 176 -6.18 8.14 -3.02
N ARG A 177 -6.17 7.46 -4.19
CA ARG A 177 -6.54 6.04 -4.28
C ARG A 177 -5.69 5.17 -3.36
N ALA A 178 -4.49 5.63 -2.99
CA ALA A 178 -3.64 4.97 -2.01
C ALA A 178 -4.26 4.87 -0.61
N MET A 179 -5.31 5.64 -0.29
CA MET A 179 -6.04 5.57 0.98
C MET A 179 -7.25 4.62 0.93
N GLU A 180 -7.58 4.07 -0.24
CA GLU A 180 -8.78 3.26 -0.47
C GLU A 180 -8.44 1.77 -0.57
N PRO A 181 -8.87 0.91 0.38
CA PRO A 181 -8.53 -0.52 0.37
C PRO A 181 -8.99 -1.31 -0.85
N THR A 182 -9.95 -0.76 -1.61
CA THR A 182 -10.45 -1.35 -2.85
C THR A 182 -9.50 -1.13 -4.04
N GLU A 183 -8.49 -0.27 -3.89
CA GLU A 183 -7.55 0.09 -4.93
C GLU A 183 -6.24 -0.70 -4.80
N LEU A 184 -5.66 -1.11 -5.93
CA LEU A 184 -4.35 -1.77 -5.94
C LEU A 184 -3.24 -0.87 -5.37
N LEU A 185 -3.39 0.44 -5.50
CA LEU A 185 -2.41 1.41 -5.04
C LEU A 185 -2.28 1.40 -3.51
N PHE A 186 -3.38 1.23 -2.77
CA PHE A 186 -3.37 1.07 -1.32
C PHE A 186 -2.45 -0.08 -0.90
N TRP A 187 -2.66 -1.25 -1.50
CA TRP A 187 -1.85 -2.44 -1.21
C TRP A 187 -0.38 -2.25 -1.60
N GLY A 188 -0.12 -1.51 -2.68
CA GLY A 188 1.24 -1.18 -3.11
C GLY A 188 1.96 -0.31 -2.08
N VAL A 189 1.27 0.70 -1.55
CA VAL A 189 1.82 1.57 -0.50
C VAL A 189 2.03 0.80 0.80
N MET A 190 1.10 -0.08 1.20
CA MET A 190 1.29 -0.96 2.36
C MET A 190 2.52 -1.85 2.21
N SER A 191 2.73 -2.43 1.03
CA SER A 191 3.91 -3.24 0.71
C SER A 191 5.21 -2.45 0.90
N ILE A 192 5.28 -1.23 0.36
CA ILE A 192 6.46 -0.35 0.50
C ILE A 192 6.66 0.08 1.95
N GLY A 193 5.57 0.40 2.67
CA GLY A 193 5.60 0.73 4.10
C GLY A 193 6.19 -0.41 4.94
N VAL A 194 5.75 -1.65 4.70
CA VAL A 194 6.30 -2.84 5.38
C VAL A 194 7.79 -3.03 5.07
N ILE A 195 8.23 -2.80 3.83
CA ILE A 195 9.65 -2.88 3.46
C ILE A 195 10.47 -1.84 4.21
N ALA A 196 9.97 -0.60 4.31
CA ALA A 196 10.63 0.47 5.06
C ALA A 196 10.71 0.17 6.56
N GLY A 197 9.60 -0.29 7.15
CA GLY A 197 9.54 -0.72 8.55
C GLY A 197 10.48 -1.89 8.84
N PHE A 198 10.50 -2.92 7.98
CA PHE A 198 11.43 -4.04 8.08
C PHE A 198 12.88 -3.56 8.07
N THR A 199 13.23 -2.68 7.14
CA THR A 199 14.59 -2.16 6.97
C THR A 199 15.06 -1.42 8.23
N LEU A 200 14.19 -0.62 8.84
CA LEU A 200 14.52 0.14 10.05
C LEU A 200 14.54 -0.75 11.30
N ALA A 201 13.66 -1.74 11.39
CA ALA A 201 13.60 -2.68 12.52
C ALA A 201 14.73 -3.72 12.51
N TYR A 202 15.29 -4.04 11.34
CA TYR A 202 16.28 -5.11 11.18
C TYR A 202 17.53 -4.95 12.07
N PRO A 203 18.23 -3.80 12.11
CA PRO A 203 19.41 -3.64 12.96
C PRO A 203 19.13 -3.83 14.46
N ALA A 204 17.97 -3.36 14.92
CA ALA A 204 17.55 -3.54 16.31
C ALA A 204 17.29 -5.03 16.62
N ASN A 205 16.65 -5.76 15.71
CA ASN A 205 16.43 -7.20 15.86
C ASN A 205 17.74 -8.00 15.86
N VAL A 206 18.68 -7.66 14.97
CA VAL A 206 20.03 -8.27 14.99
C VAL A 206 20.69 -8.09 16.36
N TRP A 207 20.60 -6.89 16.94
CA TRP A 207 21.14 -6.63 18.27
C TRP A 207 20.41 -7.42 19.37
N LEU A 208 19.08 -7.48 19.34
CA LEU A 208 18.27 -8.22 20.31
C LEU A 208 18.60 -9.72 20.27
N VAL A 209 18.82 -10.28 19.09
CA VAL A 209 19.26 -11.67 18.91
C VAL A 209 20.69 -11.87 19.43
N ALA A 210 21.60 -10.96 19.08
CA ALA A 210 22.99 -11.00 19.55
C ALA A 210 23.09 -11.00 21.08
N ARG A 211 22.12 -10.37 21.76
CA ARG A 211 22.03 -10.26 23.22
C ARG A 211 21.09 -11.26 23.91
N LYS A 212 20.66 -12.29 23.16
CA LYS A 212 19.77 -13.35 23.63
C LYS A 212 18.45 -12.83 24.24
N LEU A 213 17.96 -11.68 23.76
CA LEU A 213 16.66 -11.11 24.12
C LEU A 213 15.57 -11.55 23.14
N LYS A 214 15.93 -11.89 21.90
CA LYS A 214 15.08 -12.55 20.90
C LYS A 214 15.76 -13.81 20.37
N HIS A 215 14.98 -14.68 19.75
CA HIS A 215 15.48 -15.79 18.96
C HIS A 215 15.49 -15.46 17.47
N GLY A 216 16.42 -16.07 16.72
CA GLY A 216 16.41 -16.03 15.26
C GLY A 216 15.80 -17.29 14.65
N LEU A 217 16.42 -17.79 13.59
CA LEU A 217 16.01 -19.00 12.87
C LEU A 217 16.34 -20.26 13.67
N MET A 218 15.46 -21.25 13.61
CA MET A 218 15.57 -22.50 14.35
C MET A 218 15.32 -23.70 13.45
N THR A 219 15.82 -24.86 13.89
CA THR A 219 15.61 -26.13 13.19
C THR A 219 14.88 -27.12 14.08
N GLN A 220 13.86 -27.77 13.54
CA GLN A 220 13.08 -28.84 14.15
C GLN A 220 13.18 -30.10 13.28
N ARG A 221 14.06 -31.03 13.65
CA ARG A 221 14.15 -32.36 13.03
C ARG A 221 13.53 -33.42 13.97
N PRO A 222 12.79 -34.41 13.44
CA PRO A 222 12.51 -35.62 14.18
C PRO A 222 13.82 -36.30 14.60
N PRO A 223 13.92 -36.89 15.80
CA PRO A 223 15.11 -37.64 16.18
C PRO A 223 15.36 -38.74 15.15
N PRO A 224 16.64 -39.01 14.78
CA PRO A 224 16.94 -40.09 13.87
C PRO A 224 16.38 -41.38 14.46
N ALA A 225 15.50 -42.06 13.73
CA ALA A 225 15.05 -43.39 14.09
C ALA A 225 16.29 -44.25 14.30
N GLU A 226 16.47 -44.79 15.50
CA GLU A 226 17.51 -45.77 15.79
C GLU A 226 17.38 -46.89 14.76
N ARG A 227 18.24 -46.85 13.73
CA ARG A 227 18.44 -48.01 12.86
C ARG A 227 19.07 -49.06 13.76
N GLY A 228 18.23 -49.98 14.22
CA GLY A 228 18.64 -51.15 14.98
C GLY A 228 19.93 -51.72 14.41
N SER A 229 20.94 -51.74 15.26
CA SER A 229 22.23 -52.37 15.05
C SER A 229 22.03 -53.83 14.66
N ARG A 230 22.02 -54.11 13.36
CA ARG A 230 22.33 -55.45 12.85
C ARG A 230 23.83 -55.62 12.92
N GLU A 231 24.25 -56.33 13.95
CA GLU A 231 25.58 -56.93 14.07
C GLU A 231 25.95 -57.69 12.78
N GLN A 232 27.19 -57.47 12.33
CA GLN A 232 27.93 -58.43 11.51
C GLN A 232 29.38 -58.50 12.04
N PRO A 233 29.89 -59.68 12.42
CA PRO A 233 31.24 -59.84 12.94
C PRO A 233 32.21 -60.31 11.84
N ALA A 234 33.27 -59.55 11.58
CA ALA A 234 34.50 -59.97 10.88
C ALA A 234 35.38 -58.71 10.69
N LYS A 235 36.69 -58.66 10.93
CA LYS A 235 37.75 -59.64 11.15
C LYS A 235 38.86 -58.92 11.93
N ARG A 236 39.46 -59.62 12.90
CA ARG A 236 40.75 -59.25 13.49
C ARG A 236 41.85 -59.32 12.43
N GLN A 237 42.73 -58.33 12.40
CA GLN A 237 44.13 -58.54 12.07
C GLN A 237 45.02 -57.58 12.88
N HIS A 238 45.97 -58.19 13.57
CA HIS A 238 46.97 -57.59 14.45
C HIS A 238 48.08 -56.90 13.64
N ALA A 239 48.64 -55.83 14.20
CA ALA A 239 50.07 -55.52 14.09
C ALA A 239 50.57 -54.85 15.38
N HIS A 240 51.62 -55.45 15.95
CA HIS A 240 52.44 -55.05 17.11
C HIS A 240 53.00 -53.61 17.00
N MET A 241 53.11 -52.82 18.08
CA MET A 241 53.91 -52.91 19.34
C MET A 241 55.39 -52.48 19.17
N GLN A 242 55.77 -51.35 19.78
CA GLN A 242 57.04 -51.05 20.52
C GLN A 242 56.97 -49.62 21.09
N MET A 243 56.96 -49.43 22.43
CA MET A 243 58.09 -49.11 23.36
C MET A 243 58.62 -47.66 23.19
N GLN A 244 58.89 -46.81 24.19
CA GLN A 244 59.29 -46.92 25.63
C GLN A 244 59.02 -45.54 26.31
N GLN A 245 58.54 -45.45 27.57
CA GLN A 245 59.26 -45.06 28.83
C GLN A 245 60.14 -43.78 28.72
N ALA A 246 60.21 -42.82 29.65
CA ALA A 246 59.74 -42.54 31.03
C ALA A 246 59.69 -40.99 31.18
N ASP A 247 58.99 -40.35 32.12
CA ASP A 247 59.50 -40.06 33.47
C ASP A 247 58.41 -39.46 34.36
N ALA A 248 58.54 -39.65 35.68
CA ALA A 248 57.56 -39.30 36.71
C ALA A 248 58.06 -38.16 37.61
N THR A 249 57.16 -37.24 38.00
CA THR A 249 57.20 -36.52 39.29
C THR A 249 55.81 -36.02 39.72
N ASP A 250 55.17 -36.78 40.61
CA ASP A 250 54.66 -36.40 41.94
C ASP A 250 53.93 -35.03 42.15
N ARG A 251 52.61 -35.06 42.45
CA ARG A 251 51.98 -34.68 43.76
C ARG A 251 50.54 -34.10 43.69
N HIS A 252 49.67 -34.78 44.46
CA HIS A 252 48.53 -34.31 45.26
C HIS A 252 47.33 -33.55 44.64
N GLY A 253 46.21 -34.29 44.51
CA GLY A 253 45.07 -34.14 45.43
C GLY A 253 43.92 -33.21 45.03
N ARG A 254 42.79 -33.79 44.58
CA ARG A 254 41.43 -33.54 45.12
C ARG A 254 40.42 -34.49 44.48
N GLY A 255 39.56 -35.08 45.32
CA GLY A 255 38.57 -36.09 44.95
C GLY A 255 37.50 -35.55 44.00
N HIS A 256 37.20 -36.36 42.99
CA HIS A 256 36.05 -36.23 42.11
C HIS A 256 34.85 -36.95 42.73
N ASP A 257 33.86 -36.20 43.20
CA ASP A 257 32.50 -36.71 43.36
C ASP A 257 31.74 -36.53 42.04
N MET A 258 31.71 -37.58 41.23
CA MET A 258 30.85 -37.71 40.06
C MET A 258 29.49 -38.28 40.50
N ALA A 259 28.53 -37.40 40.79
CA ALA A 259 27.13 -37.78 40.91
C ALA A 259 26.38 -37.40 39.64
N SER A 260 26.05 -38.42 38.84
CA SER A 260 25.14 -38.32 37.70
C SER A 260 23.75 -37.87 38.15
N ARG A 261 23.19 -36.83 37.52
CA ARG A 261 21.74 -36.60 37.39
C ARG A 261 21.48 -35.91 36.06
N LYS A 262 21.16 -36.69 35.02
CA LYS A 262 19.80 -36.95 34.50
C LYS A 262 19.13 -35.67 33.98
N GLY A 263 18.98 -35.63 32.66
CA GLY A 263 18.53 -34.49 31.88
C GLY A 263 17.14 -33.97 32.21
N LYS A 264 17.04 -32.65 32.06
CA LYS A 264 15.86 -31.84 31.78
C LYS A 264 16.41 -30.46 31.38
N ASP A 265 17.04 -30.38 30.21
CA ASP A 265 17.55 -29.12 29.68
C ASP A 265 16.38 -28.35 29.05
N GLY A 266 15.61 -27.66 29.89
CA GLY A 266 14.85 -26.50 29.45
C GLY A 266 15.85 -25.42 29.07
N HIS A 267 16.00 -25.16 27.77
CA HIS A 267 16.87 -24.10 27.26
C HIS A 267 16.35 -22.72 27.69
N HIS A 268 16.71 -22.27 28.89
CA HIS A 268 16.54 -20.90 29.31
C HIS A 268 17.64 -20.05 28.67
N MET A 269 17.27 -19.16 27.75
CA MET A 269 18.18 -18.12 27.26
C MET A 269 18.39 -17.07 28.36
N GLU A 270 19.54 -17.11 29.02
CA GLU A 270 19.98 -16.00 29.87
C GLU A 270 20.53 -14.87 28.98
N THR A 271 19.97 -13.67 29.16
CA THR A 271 20.42 -12.47 28.45
C THR A 271 21.76 -11.99 29.00
N ASP A 272 22.65 -11.56 28.10
CA ASP A 272 23.95 -10.93 28.44
C ASP A 272 23.90 -9.39 28.31
N ALA A 273 22.72 -8.82 28.01
CA ALA A 273 22.54 -7.37 27.95
C ALA A 273 22.50 -6.74 29.34
N THR A 274 23.20 -5.61 29.50
CA THR A 274 23.05 -4.82 30.72
C THR A 274 21.75 -4.04 30.70
N THR A 275 21.18 -3.76 31.87
CA THR A 275 19.98 -2.92 32.00
C THR A 275 20.15 -1.57 31.31
N ALA A 276 21.36 -0.98 31.38
CA ALA A 276 21.67 0.29 30.72
C ALA A 276 21.58 0.19 29.20
N GLN A 277 22.04 -0.92 28.60
CA GLN A 277 21.94 -1.13 27.15
C GLN A 277 20.48 -1.28 26.69
N VAL A 278 19.67 -2.03 27.44
CA VAL A 278 18.26 -2.23 27.13
C VAL A 278 17.48 -0.91 27.25
N ILE A 279 17.75 -0.13 28.30
CA ILE A 279 17.15 1.21 28.47
C ILE A 279 17.56 2.13 27.32
N ALA A 280 18.84 2.13 26.93
CA ALA A 280 19.33 2.98 25.85
C ALA A 280 18.65 2.63 24.51
N LEU A 281 18.57 1.35 24.14
CA LEU A 281 17.90 0.94 22.91
C LEU A 281 16.39 1.24 22.97
N GLY A 282 15.75 1.01 24.12
CA GLY A 282 14.36 1.37 24.35
C GLY A 282 14.10 2.87 24.14
N ALA A 283 14.94 3.73 24.70
CA ALA A 283 14.85 5.18 24.54
C ALA A 283 15.04 5.60 23.08
N VAL A 284 16.03 5.04 22.37
CA VAL A 284 16.23 5.31 20.94
C VAL A 284 15.01 4.87 20.13
N SER A 285 14.43 3.70 20.43
CA SER A 285 13.23 3.22 19.74
C SER A 285 12.02 4.15 19.93
N LEU A 286 11.84 4.70 21.13
CA LEU A 286 10.77 5.66 21.43
C LEU A 286 10.97 6.99 20.71
N VAL A 287 12.22 7.49 20.64
CA VAL A 287 12.56 8.69 19.88
C VAL A 287 12.30 8.45 18.39
N ALA A 288 12.71 7.30 17.85
CA ALA A 288 12.46 6.93 16.46
C ALA A 288 10.95 6.86 16.18
N LEU A 289 10.16 6.22 17.04
CA LEU A 289 8.70 6.17 16.91
C LEU A 289 8.09 7.58 16.93
N ALA A 290 8.46 8.41 17.91
CA ALA A 290 7.94 9.76 18.03
C ALA A 290 8.23 10.60 16.77
N ILE A 291 9.45 10.51 16.23
CA ILE A 291 9.82 11.17 14.98
C ILE A 291 8.99 10.59 13.82
N GLY A 292 8.91 9.28 13.67
CA GLY A 292 8.17 8.65 12.57
C GLY A 292 6.68 8.97 12.57
N MET A 293 6.07 9.07 13.75
CA MET A 293 4.63 9.38 13.89
C MET A 293 4.34 10.87 13.73
N ALA A 294 5.23 11.76 14.20
CA ALA A 294 4.98 13.20 14.22
C ALA A 294 5.52 13.94 13.00
N ALA A 295 6.63 13.49 12.40
CA ALA A 295 7.26 14.19 11.29
C ALA A 295 6.32 14.40 10.09
N PRO A 296 5.49 13.43 9.65
CA PRO A 296 4.58 13.63 8.53
C PRO A 296 3.61 14.80 8.72
N ALA A 297 3.19 15.08 9.97
CA ALA A 297 2.27 16.17 10.30
C ALA A 297 2.84 17.57 10.00
N ASN A 298 4.16 17.70 9.82
CA ASN A 298 4.77 18.97 9.42
C ASN A 298 4.53 19.32 7.94
N TRP A 299 4.22 18.32 7.11
CA TRP A 299 4.02 18.49 5.67
C TRP A 299 2.64 18.07 5.19
N LEU A 300 1.94 17.20 5.91
CA LEU A 300 0.70 16.58 5.46
C LEU A 300 -0.46 16.89 6.41
N ASN A 301 -1.67 17.00 5.85
CA ASN A 301 -2.88 17.23 6.61
C ASN A 301 -3.45 15.90 7.16
N LEU A 302 -2.87 15.41 8.26
CA LEU A 302 -3.27 14.13 8.85
C LEU A 302 -4.71 14.10 9.42
N ALA A 303 -5.42 15.24 9.43
CA ALA A 303 -6.82 15.31 9.86
C ALA A 303 -7.79 14.81 8.78
N LEU A 304 -7.35 14.67 7.53
CA LEU A 304 -8.20 14.18 6.44
C LEU A 304 -8.34 12.67 6.46
N SER A 305 -9.53 12.19 6.09
CA SER A 305 -9.83 10.79 5.85
C SER A 305 -9.92 10.47 4.34
N ALA A 306 -9.91 9.19 4.00
CA ALA A 306 -10.11 8.72 2.62
C ALA A 306 -11.43 9.23 2.02
N ARG A 307 -12.49 9.30 2.86
CA ARG A 307 -13.81 9.82 2.46
C ARG A 307 -13.81 11.31 2.18
N ASP A 308 -12.99 12.08 2.91
CA ASP A 308 -12.87 13.51 2.69
C ASP A 308 -12.20 13.80 1.33
N VAL A 309 -11.26 12.98 0.89
CA VAL A 309 -10.57 13.22 -0.38
C VAL A 309 -11.23 12.50 -1.56
N GLY A 310 -11.92 11.37 -1.34
CA GLY A 310 -12.73 10.70 -2.35
C GLY A 310 -11.93 10.06 -3.50
N GLY A 311 -10.71 9.58 -3.23
CA GLY A 311 -9.85 8.92 -4.22
C GLY A 311 -9.39 9.82 -5.38
N VAL A 312 -9.42 11.14 -5.19
CA VAL A 312 -8.99 12.12 -6.19
C VAL A 312 -7.54 11.93 -6.61
N ILE A 313 -7.26 12.25 -7.87
CA ILE A 313 -5.93 12.24 -8.44
C ILE A 313 -5.56 13.68 -8.74
N MET A 314 -4.56 14.19 -8.04
CA MET A 314 -4.10 15.56 -8.22
C MET A 314 -3.31 15.71 -9.54
N PRO A 315 -3.35 16.89 -10.17
CA PRO A 315 -2.53 17.21 -11.34
C PRO A 315 -1.03 16.98 -11.09
N GLN A 316 -0.26 16.79 -12.17
CA GLN A 316 1.18 16.62 -12.04
C GLN A 316 1.85 17.87 -11.45
N GLY A 317 2.82 17.66 -10.57
CA GLY A 317 3.54 18.74 -9.88
C GLY A 317 2.84 19.28 -8.63
N MET A 318 1.60 18.88 -8.37
CA MET A 318 0.87 19.25 -7.17
C MET A 318 1.09 18.21 -6.07
N ILE A 319 1.60 18.66 -4.92
CA ILE A 319 1.73 17.87 -3.69
C ILE A 319 0.84 18.52 -2.65
N MET A 320 0.10 17.72 -1.91
CA MET A 320 -0.75 18.21 -0.84
C MET A 320 0.11 18.61 0.36
N ASP A 321 -0.09 19.82 0.84
CA ASP A 321 0.52 20.27 2.07
C ASP A 321 -0.46 20.15 3.25
N ARG A 322 0.05 20.46 4.45
CA ARG A 322 -0.73 20.45 5.70
C ARG A 322 -1.92 21.41 5.69
N ASP A 323 -1.84 22.47 4.88
CA ASP A 323 -2.78 23.59 4.87
C ASP A 323 -3.84 23.40 3.78
N THR A 324 -3.72 22.36 2.96
CA THR A 324 -4.69 22.10 1.90
C THR A 324 -5.90 21.31 2.41
N PRO A 325 -7.11 21.87 2.31
CA PRO A 325 -8.33 21.18 2.72
C PRO A 325 -8.88 20.26 1.62
N ALA A 326 -9.73 19.31 2.02
CA ALA A 326 -10.29 18.28 1.13
C ALA A 326 -11.18 18.84 0.01
N ASP A 327 -11.92 19.91 0.26
CA ASP A 327 -12.72 20.61 -0.75
C ASP A 327 -11.84 21.22 -1.84
N ALA A 328 -10.75 21.90 -1.46
CA ALA A 328 -9.76 22.39 -2.41
C ALA A 328 -9.15 21.25 -3.22
N MET A 329 -8.84 20.11 -2.58
CA MET A 329 -8.34 18.92 -3.30
C MET A 329 -9.29 18.44 -4.38
N ARG A 330 -10.57 18.29 -4.04
CA ARG A 330 -11.61 17.85 -4.99
C ARG A 330 -11.80 18.86 -6.13
N ASP A 331 -11.71 20.14 -5.83
CA ASP A 331 -11.81 21.18 -6.85
C ASP A 331 -10.59 21.14 -7.79
N MET A 332 -9.38 21.13 -7.24
CA MET A 332 -8.13 21.14 -8.01
C MET A 332 -7.85 19.83 -8.77
N ALA A 333 -8.42 18.70 -8.34
CA ALA A 333 -8.35 17.44 -9.09
C ALA A 333 -8.98 17.54 -10.49
N ALA A 334 -9.78 18.60 -10.75
CA ALA A 334 -10.38 18.98 -12.02
C ALA A 334 -11.42 17.97 -12.55
N THR A 335 -11.10 16.69 -12.67
CA THR A 335 -12.00 15.63 -13.14
C THR A 335 -11.69 14.30 -12.45
N ASN A 336 -12.62 13.34 -12.49
CA ASN A 336 -12.33 11.97 -12.10
C ASN A 336 -11.99 11.12 -13.35
N PRO A 337 -10.75 10.58 -13.47
CA PRO A 337 -10.34 9.80 -14.63
C PRO A 337 -11.21 8.56 -14.94
N ARG A 338 -11.96 8.04 -13.97
CA ARG A 338 -12.90 6.92 -14.18
C ARG A 338 -14.12 7.31 -15.01
N LEU A 339 -14.40 8.60 -15.10
CA LEU A 339 -15.54 9.13 -15.84
C LEU A 339 -15.20 9.44 -17.30
N VAL A 340 -13.93 9.29 -17.70
CA VAL A 340 -13.49 9.49 -19.08
C VAL A 340 -14.27 8.54 -20.00
N SER A 341 -15.12 9.12 -20.84
CA SER A 341 -15.99 8.41 -21.78
C SER A 341 -15.31 8.12 -23.12
N ALA A 342 -14.34 8.95 -23.51
CA ALA A 342 -13.59 8.84 -24.75
C ALA A 342 -12.18 9.42 -24.61
N THR A 343 -11.23 8.89 -25.39
CA THR A 343 -9.86 9.40 -25.50
C THR A 343 -9.59 9.83 -26.93
N TYR A 344 -9.03 11.03 -27.10
CA TYR A 344 -8.70 11.62 -28.40
C TYR A 344 -7.22 11.97 -28.49
N ASP A 345 -6.63 11.67 -29.64
CA ASP A 345 -5.24 12.00 -29.96
C ASP A 345 -5.10 13.42 -30.53
N LEU A 346 -3.86 13.78 -30.89
CA LEU A 346 -3.52 15.07 -31.50
C LEU A 346 -4.19 15.35 -32.85
N THR A 347 -4.76 14.34 -33.50
CA THR A 347 -5.42 14.50 -34.82
C THR A 347 -6.86 14.97 -34.71
N LYS A 348 -7.48 14.80 -33.54
CA LYS A 348 -8.84 15.28 -33.28
C LYS A 348 -8.87 16.82 -33.34
N LYS A 349 -9.86 17.35 -34.04
CA LYS A 349 -10.12 18.80 -34.13
C LYS A 349 -11.41 19.15 -33.42
N GLY A 350 -11.38 20.24 -32.66
CA GLY A 350 -12.60 20.90 -32.16
C GLY A 350 -13.28 21.73 -33.25
N ASP A 351 -14.33 22.46 -32.87
CA ASP A 351 -15.03 23.43 -33.74
C ASP A 351 -15.50 22.83 -35.09
N GLN A 352 -15.89 21.55 -35.09
CA GLN A 352 -16.61 20.96 -36.23
C GLN A 352 -18.10 21.27 -36.12
N GLU A 353 -18.79 21.45 -37.25
CA GLU A 353 -20.21 21.78 -37.24
C GLU A 353 -21.05 20.75 -36.47
N LEU A 354 -21.96 21.23 -35.64
CA LEU A 354 -22.93 20.40 -34.94
C LEU A 354 -24.03 20.00 -35.93
N PRO A 355 -24.21 18.70 -36.25
CA PRO A 355 -25.27 18.28 -37.13
C PRO A 355 -26.64 18.55 -36.49
N PHE A 356 -27.62 18.86 -37.33
CA PHE A 356 -29.01 19.03 -36.93
C PHE A 356 -29.94 18.18 -37.79
N ARG A 357 -31.13 17.93 -37.25
CA ARG A 357 -32.29 17.43 -38.00
C ARG A 357 -33.36 18.50 -38.07
N VAL A 358 -34.25 18.42 -39.05
CA VAL A 358 -35.39 19.35 -39.16
C VAL A 358 -36.65 18.62 -38.72
N GLU A 359 -37.36 19.19 -37.74
CA GLU A 359 -38.65 18.70 -37.25
C GLU A 359 -39.66 19.84 -37.23
N ASN A 360 -40.74 19.75 -38.00
CA ASN A 360 -41.80 20.77 -38.05
C ASN A 360 -41.26 22.21 -38.22
N ASP A 361 -40.35 22.42 -39.19
CA ASP A 361 -39.71 23.73 -39.45
C ASP A 361 -38.79 24.24 -38.32
N VAL A 362 -38.37 23.36 -37.40
CA VAL A 362 -37.40 23.64 -36.34
C VAL A 362 -36.11 22.86 -36.58
N LYS A 363 -34.95 23.54 -36.52
CA LYS A 363 -33.65 22.88 -36.51
C LYS A 363 -33.36 22.34 -35.11
N VAL A 364 -33.29 21.02 -34.99
CA VAL A 364 -33.06 20.31 -33.73
C VAL A 364 -31.62 19.83 -33.65
N PHE A 365 -30.91 20.31 -32.64
CA PHE A 365 -29.52 19.96 -32.32
C PHE A 365 -29.47 19.11 -31.04
N GLU A 366 -28.45 18.25 -30.94
CA GLU A 366 -28.18 17.44 -29.76
C GLU A 366 -26.79 17.78 -29.21
N LEU A 367 -26.73 18.37 -28.03
CA LEU A 367 -25.50 18.79 -27.38
C LEU A 367 -25.28 17.97 -26.09
N ARG A 368 -24.08 17.41 -25.93
CA ARG A 368 -23.76 16.47 -24.86
C ARG A 368 -22.42 16.80 -24.23
N PRO A 369 -22.38 17.58 -23.12
CA PRO A 369 -21.15 17.71 -22.35
C PRO A 369 -20.81 16.38 -21.67
N SER A 370 -19.54 15.98 -21.74
CA SER A 370 -19.03 14.73 -21.17
C SER A 370 -17.57 14.87 -20.75
N VAL A 371 -17.09 13.99 -19.87
CA VAL A 371 -15.67 13.91 -19.50
C VAL A 371 -14.92 13.10 -20.56
N ILE A 372 -13.81 13.65 -21.04
CA ILE A 372 -12.96 13.04 -22.07
C ILE A 372 -11.49 13.16 -21.68
N ARG A 373 -10.63 12.39 -22.35
CA ARG A 373 -9.18 12.57 -22.32
C ARG A 373 -8.69 13.10 -23.67
N TRP A 374 -8.00 14.22 -23.67
CA TRP A 374 -7.50 14.86 -24.89
C TRP A 374 -5.98 15.00 -24.86
N GLN A 375 -5.31 14.52 -25.91
CA GLN A 375 -3.89 14.73 -26.07
C GLN A 375 -3.60 16.12 -26.65
N ILE A 376 -2.99 17.00 -25.86
CA ILE A 376 -2.72 18.40 -26.24
C ILE A 376 -1.30 18.61 -26.78
N LEU A 377 -0.35 17.75 -26.39
CA LEU A 377 1.01 17.71 -26.94
C LEU A 377 1.49 16.26 -27.08
N PRO A 378 2.58 15.97 -27.81
CA PRO A 378 3.20 14.65 -27.79
C PRO A 378 3.46 14.20 -26.34
N ASN A 379 2.88 13.06 -25.96
CA ASN A 379 2.94 12.48 -24.61
C ASN A 379 2.31 13.31 -23.48
N VAL A 380 1.52 14.35 -23.78
CA VAL A 380 0.78 15.13 -22.78
C VAL A 380 -0.71 15.02 -23.07
N ALA A 381 -1.43 14.36 -22.17
CA ALA A 381 -2.88 14.25 -22.20
C ALA A 381 -3.48 14.86 -20.93
N VAL A 382 -4.63 15.51 -21.09
CA VAL A 382 -5.41 16.10 -20.00
C VAL A 382 -6.82 15.54 -20.04
N ASP A 383 -7.41 15.35 -18.86
CA ASP A 383 -8.84 15.07 -18.76
C ASP A 383 -9.59 16.40 -18.78
N ALA A 384 -10.68 16.47 -19.54
CA ALA A 384 -11.36 17.70 -19.91
C ALA A 384 -12.86 17.47 -20.05
N TYR A 385 -13.64 18.55 -19.98
CA TYR A 385 -15.07 18.54 -20.28
C TYR A 385 -15.27 19.02 -21.71
N ALA A 386 -16.00 18.24 -22.50
CA ALA A 386 -16.18 18.52 -23.92
C ALA A 386 -17.64 18.34 -24.35
N TYR A 387 -18.12 19.26 -25.17
CA TYR A 387 -19.37 19.08 -25.91
C TYR A 387 -19.14 18.12 -27.07
N ASN A 388 -19.86 17.02 -27.11
CA ASN A 388 -19.85 16.02 -28.19
C ASN A 388 -18.42 15.54 -28.55
N GLY A 389 -17.53 15.45 -27.55
CA GLY A 389 -16.14 15.02 -27.71
C GLY A 389 -15.24 16.01 -28.46
N GLN A 390 -15.55 17.31 -28.41
CA GLN A 390 -14.80 18.37 -29.08
C GLN A 390 -14.42 19.51 -28.12
N ILE A 391 -13.19 20.00 -28.23
CA ILE A 391 -12.69 21.21 -27.57
C ILE A 391 -11.89 22.04 -28.60
N PRO A 392 -12.28 23.29 -28.92
CA PRO A 392 -13.57 23.91 -28.60
C PRO A 392 -14.75 23.02 -29.04
N GLY A 393 -15.90 23.19 -28.38
CA GLY A 393 -17.14 22.48 -28.69
C GLY A 393 -17.59 22.67 -30.14
N PRO A 394 -18.54 21.85 -30.61
CA PRO A 394 -18.96 21.87 -32.00
C PRO A 394 -19.57 23.23 -32.37
N ARG A 395 -19.32 23.68 -33.59
CA ARG A 395 -19.86 24.93 -34.11
C ARG A 395 -21.35 24.81 -34.35
N ILE A 396 -22.14 25.64 -33.70
CA ILE A 396 -23.56 25.78 -34.04
C ILE A 396 -23.65 26.85 -35.11
N HIS A 397 -24.04 26.47 -36.32
CA HIS A 397 -24.14 27.38 -37.45
C HIS A 397 -25.60 27.47 -37.90
N ILE A 398 -26.20 28.64 -37.70
CA ILE A 398 -27.62 28.90 -37.96
C ILE A 398 -27.77 30.17 -38.80
N ARG A 399 -28.97 30.37 -39.36
CA ARG A 399 -29.31 31.55 -40.13
C ARG A 399 -30.29 32.40 -39.35
N GLN A 400 -30.18 33.72 -39.53
CA GLN A 400 -31.21 34.64 -39.05
C GLN A 400 -32.58 34.20 -39.60
N GLY A 401 -33.56 34.08 -38.70
CA GLY A 401 -34.91 33.58 -38.96
C GLY A 401 -35.12 32.09 -38.62
N ASP A 402 -34.06 31.30 -38.41
CA ASP A 402 -34.20 29.89 -38.03
C ASP A 402 -34.90 29.76 -36.66
N LYS A 403 -35.86 28.84 -36.56
CA LYS A 403 -36.34 28.31 -35.27
C LYS A 403 -35.40 27.18 -34.86
N VAL A 404 -34.82 27.29 -33.67
CA VAL A 404 -33.87 26.31 -33.16
C VAL A 404 -34.39 25.66 -31.89
N ARG A 405 -34.11 24.36 -31.76
CA ARG A 405 -34.24 23.59 -30.54
C ARG A 405 -32.91 22.92 -30.26
N ILE A 406 -32.33 23.13 -29.09
CA ILE A 406 -31.06 22.51 -28.69
C ILE A 406 -31.32 21.67 -27.46
N ASN A 407 -31.30 20.35 -27.64
CA ASN A 407 -31.45 19.39 -26.56
C ASN A 407 -30.08 19.15 -25.93
N VAL A 408 -29.96 19.49 -24.66
CA VAL A 408 -28.72 19.35 -23.89
C VAL A 408 -28.88 18.20 -22.92
N THR A 409 -28.23 17.07 -23.18
CA THR A 409 -28.20 15.94 -22.25
C THR A 409 -26.90 15.98 -21.46
N ASN A 410 -27.00 16.18 -20.14
CA ASN A 410 -25.84 16.31 -19.28
C ASN A 410 -25.22 14.94 -18.96
N ASP A 411 -24.12 14.59 -19.63
CA ASP A 411 -23.34 13.38 -19.38
C ASP A 411 -22.13 13.65 -18.43
N LEU A 412 -22.10 14.79 -17.71
CA LEU A 412 -21.09 15.14 -16.69
C LEU A 412 -21.47 14.59 -15.31
N PRO A 413 -20.49 14.46 -14.37
CA PRO A 413 -20.77 14.13 -12.97
C PRO A 413 -21.33 15.28 -12.13
N GLU A 414 -21.43 16.48 -12.69
CA GLU A 414 -21.90 17.68 -12.01
C GLU A 414 -22.97 18.40 -12.85
N GLU A 415 -23.73 19.27 -12.19
CA GLU A 415 -24.74 20.10 -12.83
C GLU A 415 -24.14 21.01 -13.92
N THR A 416 -24.94 21.36 -14.92
CA THR A 416 -24.52 22.29 -15.97
C THR A 416 -25.70 23.10 -16.49
N THR A 417 -25.43 24.13 -17.29
CA THR A 417 -26.41 24.86 -18.09
C THR A 417 -25.72 25.30 -19.38
N ILE A 418 -26.45 25.85 -20.35
CA ILE A 418 -25.86 26.51 -21.52
C ILE A 418 -26.35 27.95 -21.59
N HIS A 419 -25.42 28.90 -21.55
CA HIS A 419 -25.66 30.30 -21.86
C HIS A 419 -25.23 30.63 -23.29
N TRP A 420 -26.09 31.35 -24.01
CA TRP A 420 -25.92 31.75 -25.40
C TRP A 420 -25.39 33.19 -25.48
N HIS A 421 -24.09 33.35 -25.26
CA HIS A 421 -23.49 34.64 -25.02
C HIS A 421 -23.71 35.62 -26.18
N GLY A 422 -24.40 36.71 -25.88
CA GLY A 422 -24.73 37.79 -26.82
C GLY A 422 -26.02 37.57 -27.62
N MET A 423 -26.72 36.45 -27.45
CA MET A 423 -27.98 36.16 -28.14
C MET A 423 -29.19 36.89 -27.52
N ILE A 424 -30.02 37.51 -28.35
CA ILE A 424 -31.34 38.01 -27.95
C ILE A 424 -32.36 36.87 -28.07
N LEU A 425 -32.85 36.39 -26.94
CA LEU A 425 -33.77 35.24 -26.80
C LEU A 425 -34.70 35.42 -25.58
N PRO A 426 -35.77 34.60 -25.45
CA PRO A 426 -36.62 34.63 -24.26
C PRO A 426 -35.81 34.35 -22.98
N ASN A 427 -36.06 35.10 -21.91
CA ASN A 427 -35.28 35.04 -20.68
C ASN A 427 -35.13 33.61 -20.10
N GLN A 428 -36.15 32.77 -20.22
CA GLN A 428 -36.14 31.38 -19.73
C GLN A 428 -35.15 30.47 -20.49
N MET A 429 -34.64 30.90 -21.63
CA MET A 429 -33.73 30.15 -22.50
C MET A 429 -32.28 30.66 -22.39
N ASP A 430 -32.00 31.59 -21.49
CA ASP A 430 -30.73 32.29 -21.44
C ASP A 430 -29.60 31.49 -20.80
N GLY A 431 -29.88 30.59 -19.85
CA GLY A 431 -28.86 29.70 -19.30
C GLY A 431 -28.25 30.00 -17.93
N PRO A 432 -28.33 31.22 -17.35
CA PRO A 432 -27.90 31.45 -15.97
C PRO A 432 -28.63 30.56 -14.96
N ALA A 433 -27.87 29.66 -14.33
CA ALA A 433 -28.35 28.72 -13.32
C ALA A 433 -28.92 29.46 -12.11
N GLU A 434 -30.06 28.99 -11.61
CA GLU A 434 -30.82 29.55 -10.47
C GLU A 434 -31.35 30.98 -10.66
N ILE A 435 -31.06 31.62 -11.79
CA ILE A 435 -31.56 32.96 -12.14
C ILE A 435 -32.65 32.86 -13.20
N THR A 436 -32.38 32.16 -14.31
CA THR A 436 -33.31 32.05 -15.45
C THR A 436 -33.91 30.66 -15.59
N GLN A 437 -33.21 29.64 -15.08
CA GLN A 437 -33.62 28.24 -15.09
C GLN A 437 -33.02 27.46 -13.92
N ALA A 438 -33.57 26.28 -13.63
CA ALA A 438 -32.90 25.29 -12.79
C ALA A 438 -31.67 24.71 -13.54
N PRO A 439 -30.60 24.31 -12.81
CA PRO A 439 -29.49 23.55 -13.38
C PRO A 439 -29.94 22.24 -14.06
N ILE A 440 -29.22 21.84 -15.10
CA ILE A 440 -29.38 20.53 -15.74
C ILE A 440 -28.59 19.52 -14.93
N GLU A 441 -29.28 18.76 -14.08
CA GLU A 441 -28.67 17.71 -13.26
C GLU A 441 -28.01 16.61 -14.10
N PRO A 442 -27.02 15.87 -13.57
CA PRO A 442 -26.42 14.71 -14.23
C PRO A 442 -27.48 13.72 -14.75
N GLY A 443 -27.32 13.29 -16.01
CA GLY A 443 -28.22 12.38 -16.72
C GLY A 443 -29.56 12.99 -17.14
N ARG A 444 -29.81 14.28 -16.88
CA ARG A 444 -31.02 14.98 -17.31
C ARG A 444 -30.83 15.66 -18.65
N THR A 445 -31.96 15.99 -19.28
CA THR A 445 -31.99 16.73 -20.55
C THR A 445 -32.83 17.99 -20.39
N TYR A 446 -32.36 19.09 -20.96
CA TYR A 446 -33.10 20.34 -21.08
C TYR A 446 -33.10 20.81 -22.53
N SER A 447 -34.22 21.37 -23.00
CA SER A 447 -34.36 21.85 -24.37
C SER A 447 -34.42 23.37 -24.40
N TYR A 448 -33.45 23.98 -25.08
CA TYR A 448 -33.44 25.42 -25.35
C TYR A 448 -34.14 25.69 -26.68
N GLU A 449 -35.15 26.57 -26.68
CA GLU A 449 -35.92 26.90 -27.89
C GLU A 449 -35.99 28.40 -28.12
N PHE A 450 -35.53 28.87 -29.29
CA PHE A 450 -35.63 30.28 -29.67
C PHE A 450 -35.62 30.46 -31.19
N THR A 451 -35.97 31.66 -31.64
CA THR A 451 -35.81 32.08 -33.04
C THR A 451 -34.58 32.98 -33.14
N ALA A 452 -33.66 32.68 -34.06
CA ALA A 452 -32.49 33.51 -34.28
C ALA A 452 -32.89 34.85 -34.91
N THR A 453 -32.87 35.94 -34.14
CA THR A 453 -33.29 37.27 -34.62
C THR A 453 -32.13 38.14 -35.11
N GLN A 454 -30.89 37.72 -34.85
CA GLN A 454 -29.66 38.47 -35.10
C GLN A 454 -28.66 37.66 -35.93
N HIS A 455 -27.63 38.34 -36.44
CA HIS A 455 -26.51 37.76 -37.19
C HIS A 455 -25.18 38.23 -36.59
N GLY A 456 -24.16 37.39 -36.59
CA GLY A 456 -22.86 37.74 -36.04
C GLY A 456 -22.10 36.54 -35.51
N THR A 457 -20.96 36.78 -34.87
CA THR A 457 -20.16 35.75 -34.20
C THR A 457 -20.45 35.78 -32.71
N TYR A 458 -21.02 34.71 -32.20
CA TYR A 458 -21.35 34.49 -30.79
C TYR A 458 -20.66 33.22 -30.30
N PHE A 459 -20.89 32.88 -29.04
CA PHE A 459 -20.42 31.62 -28.47
C PHE A 459 -21.39 31.14 -27.40
N TYR A 460 -21.25 29.88 -27.01
CA TYR A 460 -22.02 29.29 -25.93
C TYR A 460 -21.09 28.67 -24.89
N HIS A 461 -21.47 28.77 -23.62
CA HIS A 461 -20.69 28.25 -22.49
C HIS A 461 -21.59 28.01 -21.27
N PRO A 462 -21.17 27.22 -20.28
CA PRO A 462 -21.94 27.04 -19.06
C PRO A 462 -22.06 28.32 -18.25
N HIS A 463 -23.14 28.39 -17.47
CA HIS A 463 -23.32 29.41 -16.45
C HIS A 463 -23.66 28.82 -15.07
N ALA A 464 -23.46 27.50 -14.92
CA ALA A 464 -23.28 26.81 -13.66
C ALA A 464 -21.77 26.57 -13.47
N LYS A 465 -21.19 27.08 -12.37
CA LYS A 465 -19.74 27.00 -12.08
C LYS A 465 -18.85 27.33 -13.29
N PRO A 466 -19.06 28.49 -13.95
CA PRO A 466 -18.39 28.81 -15.21
C PRO A 466 -16.86 28.93 -15.08
N ASP A 467 -16.38 29.39 -13.93
CA ASP A 467 -14.96 29.50 -13.57
C ASP A 467 -14.22 28.16 -13.73
N ARG A 468 -14.85 27.07 -13.30
CA ARG A 468 -14.32 25.71 -13.41
C ARG A 468 -14.61 25.10 -14.78
N THR A 469 -15.89 25.02 -15.15
CA THR A 469 -16.34 24.19 -16.28
C THR A 469 -15.88 24.72 -17.63
N GLN A 470 -15.80 26.05 -17.78
CA GLN A 470 -15.27 26.65 -19.00
C GLN A 470 -13.76 26.44 -19.14
N ALA A 471 -13.00 26.51 -18.03
CA ALA A 471 -11.57 26.21 -18.00
C ALA A 471 -11.28 24.74 -18.35
N LEU A 472 -12.19 23.82 -18.01
CA LEU A 472 -12.13 22.42 -18.41
C LEU A 472 -12.46 22.16 -19.88
N GLY A 473 -12.92 23.16 -20.64
CA GLY A 473 -13.13 23.05 -22.10
C GLY A 473 -14.57 23.25 -22.57
N LEU A 474 -15.53 23.56 -21.69
CA LEU A 474 -16.92 23.79 -22.09
C LEU A 474 -17.13 25.20 -22.65
N TYR A 475 -16.88 25.33 -23.95
CA TYR A 475 -17.28 26.49 -24.74
C TYR A 475 -17.31 26.09 -26.22
N GLY A 476 -18.09 26.78 -27.06
CA GLY A 476 -18.10 26.55 -28.50
C GLY A 476 -18.66 27.73 -29.27
N ALA A 477 -18.39 27.78 -30.58
CA ALA A 477 -18.81 28.88 -31.44
C ALA A 477 -20.30 28.77 -31.82
N LEU A 478 -20.98 29.91 -31.85
CA LEU A 478 -22.33 30.08 -32.39
C LEU A 478 -22.27 31.14 -33.50
N ILE A 479 -22.53 30.73 -34.74
CA ILE A 479 -22.38 31.55 -35.96
C ILE A 479 -23.73 31.75 -36.63
#